data_AF-A0A182DYS0-F1
#
_entry.id   AF-A0A182DYS0-F1
#
_cell.length_a   1.000
_cell.length_b   1.000
_cell.length_c   1.000
_cell.angle_alpha   90.00
_cell.angle_beta   90.00
_cell.angle_gamma   90.00
#
_symmetry.space_group_name_H-M   'P 1'
#
loop_
_entity.id
_entity.type
_entity.pdbx_description
1 polymer ?
#
loop_
_entity_poly.entity_id
_entity_poly.type
_entity_poly.pdbx_seq_one_letter_code
_entity_poly.pdbx_strand_id
1 'polypeptide(L)'
;MVIPVVDMLNERKLNKYATYLSKCSREVGVHFTSLHGFTPVGRFPSIDSGSFYEMKIKRYKRAKRIISIYRHNFGFESPYQVLLDGTFAMAALQNKINLREQMPKYLNAEVDIRVTNCVLKELEKLGSTLYGALYICKQFDVESCPHQPTRTAVECMKHMARRMKNRTAYFFATQDNELTEALKQIPGIPILFIKYNSILIDKPSQATIQEIEKPKDELLEINELKKAIFGESEKPRRKRKGPKGPNPLSVKKKKKKIRLTSTDQKLRSCTKAAASKRRRRRKKKKGSEG
;
A
#
# COMPACT_ATOMS: atom_id res chain seq x y z
N MET A 1 -20.09 -25.64 21.52
CA MET A 1 -19.89 -24.18 21.47
C MET A 1 -18.40 -23.86 21.55
N VAL A 2 -17.70 -23.69 20.42
CA VAL A 2 -16.54 -22.79 20.24
C VAL A 2 -16.45 -22.53 18.74
N ILE A 3 -16.50 -21.26 18.31
CA ILE A 3 -16.31 -20.83 16.93
C ILE A 3 -14.80 -20.73 16.68
N PRO A 4 -14.21 -21.24 15.59
CA PRO A 4 -12.87 -20.82 15.22
C PRO A 4 -12.98 -19.48 14.47
N VAL A 5 -12.50 -18.43 15.13
CA VAL A 5 -12.49 -17.01 14.72
C VAL A 5 -11.60 -16.73 13.49
N VAL A 6 -10.99 -17.76 12.90
CA VAL A 6 -9.91 -17.64 11.90
C VAL A 6 -10.44 -17.42 10.48
N ASP A 7 -11.58 -18.02 10.10
CA ASP A 7 -12.11 -17.94 8.72
C ASP A 7 -12.74 -16.57 8.37
N MET A 8 -13.21 -15.82 9.37
CA MET A 8 -13.79 -14.48 9.17
C MET A 8 -12.73 -13.38 8.91
N LEU A 9 -11.45 -13.65 9.18
CA LEU A 9 -10.37 -12.69 8.99
C LEU A 9 -9.86 -12.68 7.54
N ASN A 10 -9.96 -13.80 6.81
CA ASN A 10 -9.39 -13.94 5.47
C ASN A 10 -10.29 -13.33 4.38
N GLU A 11 -11.60 -13.57 4.43
CA GLU A 11 -12.57 -12.91 3.54
C GLU A 11 -12.63 -11.39 3.75
N ARG A 12 -12.43 -10.91 4.99
CA ARG A 12 -12.37 -9.47 5.29
C ARG A 12 -11.09 -8.81 4.75
N LYS A 13 -9.98 -9.55 4.66
CA LYS A 13 -8.72 -9.05 4.06
C LYS A 13 -8.83 -8.96 2.54
N LEU A 14 -9.36 -9.99 1.88
CA LEU A 14 -9.63 -10.01 0.43
C LEU A 14 -10.61 -8.91 0.00
N ASN A 15 -11.71 -8.72 0.74
CA ASN A 15 -12.69 -7.66 0.43
C ASN A 15 -12.13 -6.25 0.70
N LYS A 16 -11.25 -6.07 1.69
CA LYS A 16 -10.52 -4.80 1.89
C LYS A 16 -9.51 -4.53 0.78
N TYR A 17 -8.92 -5.57 0.22
CA TYR A 17 -7.97 -5.47 -0.89
C TYR A 17 -8.65 -5.13 -2.22
N ALA A 18 -9.78 -5.79 -2.54
CA ALA A 18 -10.60 -5.49 -3.72
C ALA A 18 -11.22 -4.07 -3.69
N THR A 19 -11.69 -3.63 -2.52
CA THR A 19 -12.19 -2.24 -2.32
C THR A 19 -11.07 -1.19 -2.33
N TYR A 20 -9.81 -1.60 -2.11
CA TYR A 20 -8.64 -0.74 -2.18
C TYR A 20 -8.11 -0.60 -3.63
N LEU A 21 -8.10 -1.67 -4.42
CA LEU A 21 -7.75 -1.64 -5.85
C LEU A 21 -8.72 -0.76 -6.66
N SER A 22 -10.03 -0.89 -6.41
CA SER A 22 -11.06 -0.06 -7.06
C SER A 22 -10.98 1.44 -6.71
N LYS A 23 -10.47 1.79 -5.53
CA LYS A 23 -10.19 3.19 -5.15
C LYS A 23 -8.91 3.73 -5.77
N CYS A 24 -7.89 2.89 -5.96
CA CYS A 24 -6.64 3.30 -6.59
C CYS A 24 -6.79 3.65 -8.08
N SER A 25 -7.77 3.06 -8.78
CA SER A 25 -8.08 3.39 -10.18
C SER A 25 -8.82 4.71 -10.35
N ARG A 26 -9.52 5.24 -9.33
CA ARG A 26 -10.22 6.53 -9.41
C ARG A 26 -9.32 7.75 -9.20
N GLU A 27 -8.12 7.57 -8.65
CA GLU A 27 -7.16 8.67 -8.43
C GLU A 27 -6.28 8.96 -9.66
N VAL A 28 -6.43 8.20 -10.74
CA VAL A 28 -5.78 8.45 -12.04
C VAL A 28 -6.80 8.99 -13.04
N GLY A 29 -7.61 9.96 -12.61
CA GLY A 29 -8.43 10.79 -13.50
C GLY A 29 -7.55 11.88 -14.09
N VAL A 30 -7.07 11.66 -15.31
CA VAL A 30 -6.37 12.66 -16.13
C VAL A 30 -7.38 13.77 -16.42
N HIS A 31 -7.19 14.95 -15.81
CA HIS A 31 -7.89 16.16 -16.23
C HIS A 31 -7.26 16.63 -17.56
N PHE A 32 -7.84 16.18 -18.66
CA PHE A 32 -7.68 16.80 -19.96
C PHE A 32 -8.78 17.86 -20.10
N THR A 33 -8.42 19.14 -19.98
CA THR A 33 -9.24 20.24 -20.49
C THR A 33 -8.34 21.26 -21.16
N SER A 34 -8.82 21.71 -22.30
CA SER A 34 -8.18 22.43 -23.39
C SER A 34 -7.46 23.72 -23.04
N LEU A 35 -6.49 24.05 -23.90
CA LEU A 35 -6.01 25.40 -24.19
C LEU A 35 -7.16 26.42 -24.22
N HIS A 36 -6.90 27.64 -23.71
CA HIS A 36 -6.92 28.94 -24.42
C HIS A 36 -6.73 30.07 -23.39
N GLY A 37 -5.89 31.07 -23.72
CA GLY A 37 -6.01 32.43 -23.17
C GLY A 37 -4.85 32.93 -22.29
N PHE A 38 -4.03 33.80 -22.88
CA PHE A 38 -3.04 34.69 -22.27
C PHE A 38 -3.60 35.60 -21.16
N THR A 39 -2.81 35.88 -20.10
CA THR A 39 -2.32 37.23 -19.73
C THR A 39 -1.35 37.16 -18.52
N PRO A 40 -0.42 38.13 -18.36
CA PRO A 40 0.74 38.01 -17.48
C PRO A 40 0.63 38.80 -16.16
N VAL A 41 1.69 38.66 -15.34
CA VAL A 41 2.10 39.45 -14.16
C VAL A 41 1.80 38.84 -12.78
N GLY A 42 2.84 38.19 -12.22
CA GLY A 42 3.35 38.53 -10.89
C GLY A 42 2.58 38.06 -9.65
N ARG A 43 2.72 36.78 -9.30
CA ARG A 43 2.83 36.35 -7.90
C ARG A 43 3.42 34.94 -7.84
N PHE A 44 4.64 34.78 -7.30
CA PHE A 44 5.15 33.44 -6.95
C PHE A 44 4.18 32.82 -5.93
N PRO A 45 3.57 31.65 -6.21
CA PRO A 45 2.70 31.02 -5.24
C PRO A 45 3.57 30.49 -4.09
N SER A 46 3.28 30.95 -2.87
CA SER A 46 3.81 30.37 -1.64
C SER A 46 3.47 28.88 -1.64
N ILE A 47 4.49 28.03 -1.72
CA ILE A 47 4.33 26.58 -1.69
C ILE A 47 3.70 26.22 -0.34
N ASP A 48 2.43 25.87 -0.38
CA ASP A 48 1.68 25.40 0.79
C ASP A 48 2.35 24.13 1.32
N SER A 49 3.04 24.26 2.45
CA SER A 49 3.82 23.20 3.11
C SER A 49 2.96 21.98 3.49
N GLY A 50 1.65 22.16 3.63
CA GLY A 50 0.67 21.11 3.84
C GLY A 50 0.56 20.11 2.67
N SER A 51 0.65 20.58 1.42
CA SER A 51 0.51 19.70 0.24
C SER A 51 1.70 18.73 0.11
N PHE A 52 2.91 19.20 0.43
CA PHE A 52 4.14 18.42 0.34
C PHE A 52 4.21 17.31 1.40
N TYR A 53 3.76 17.60 2.62
CA TYR A 53 3.68 16.61 3.69
C TYR A 53 2.63 15.53 3.38
N GLU A 54 1.49 15.92 2.80
CA GLU A 54 0.45 14.97 2.39
C GLU A 54 0.92 14.05 1.24
N MET A 55 1.68 14.57 0.26
CA MET A 55 2.29 13.77 -0.81
C MET A 55 3.29 12.74 -0.28
N LYS A 56 4.16 13.12 0.67
CA LYS A 56 5.09 12.17 1.33
C LYS A 56 4.33 11.05 2.02
N ILE A 57 3.28 11.37 2.78
CA ILE A 57 2.46 10.37 3.46
C ILE A 57 1.80 9.41 2.45
N LYS A 58 1.28 9.91 1.32
CA LYS A 58 0.69 9.07 0.26
C LYS A 58 1.73 8.12 -0.34
N ARG A 59 2.96 8.60 -0.57
CA ARG A 59 4.11 7.82 -1.06
C ARG A 59 4.44 6.65 -0.13
N TYR A 60 4.63 6.88 1.17
CA TYR A 60 4.93 5.81 2.13
C TYR A 60 3.76 4.81 2.30
N LYS A 61 2.52 5.32 2.33
CA LYS A 61 1.32 4.46 2.40
C LYS A 61 1.24 3.54 1.18
N ARG A 62 1.54 4.04 -0.02
CA ARG A 62 1.58 3.23 -1.24
C ARG A 62 2.66 2.16 -1.15
N ALA A 63 3.89 2.53 -0.77
CA ALA A 63 5.00 1.59 -0.62
C ALA A 63 4.65 0.45 0.36
N LYS A 64 4.15 0.80 1.55
CA LYS A 64 3.75 -0.17 2.58
C LYS A 64 2.72 -1.18 2.08
N ARG A 65 1.74 -0.73 1.29
CA ARG A 65 0.73 -1.62 0.71
C ARG A 65 1.32 -2.56 -0.33
N ILE A 66 2.20 -2.05 -1.20
CA ILE A 66 2.85 -2.86 -2.24
C ILE A 66 3.75 -3.92 -1.58
N ILE A 67 4.60 -3.52 -0.64
CA ILE A 67 5.47 -4.44 0.11
C ILE A 67 4.61 -5.52 0.81
N SER A 68 3.48 -5.16 1.42
CA SER A 68 2.59 -6.14 2.06
C SER A 68 2.11 -7.24 1.11
N ILE A 69 1.90 -6.94 -0.18
CA ILE A 69 1.53 -7.95 -1.19
C ILE A 69 2.68 -8.93 -1.39
N TYR A 70 3.90 -8.43 -1.53
CA TYR A 70 5.08 -9.26 -1.72
C TYR A 70 5.41 -10.11 -0.49
N ARG A 71 5.26 -9.55 0.72
CA ARG A 71 5.42 -10.31 1.98
C ARG A 71 4.46 -11.48 2.08
N HIS A 72 3.17 -11.26 1.78
CA HIS A 72 2.15 -12.29 1.97
C HIS A 72 2.14 -13.37 0.88
N ASN A 73 2.48 -13.02 -0.36
CA ASN A 73 2.36 -13.96 -1.48
C ASN A 73 3.69 -14.58 -1.90
N PHE A 74 4.81 -13.87 -1.70
CA PHE A 74 6.13 -14.28 -2.20
C PHE A 74 7.19 -14.42 -1.10
N GLY A 75 6.81 -14.33 0.19
CA GLY A 75 7.71 -14.61 1.31
C GLY A 75 8.83 -13.59 1.51
N PHE A 76 8.63 -12.33 1.10
CA PHE A 76 9.62 -11.28 1.35
C PHE A 76 9.72 -10.96 2.84
N GLU A 77 10.92 -11.08 3.41
CA GLU A 77 11.21 -10.80 4.81
C GLU A 77 12.35 -9.80 4.98
N SER A 78 12.43 -9.18 6.16
CA SER A 78 13.51 -8.25 6.52
C SER A 78 14.70 -9.07 7.05
N PRO A 79 15.96 -8.74 6.70
CA PRO A 79 16.40 -7.59 5.91
C PRO A 79 16.10 -7.75 4.41
N TYR A 80 15.54 -6.70 3.79
CA TYR A 80 15.23 -6.74 2.36
C TYR A 80 16.50 -6.63 1.52
N GLN A 81 16.77 -7.63 0.70
CA GLN A 81 17.89 -7.62 -0.23
C GLN A 81 17.52 -6.82 -1.49
N VAL A 82 18.29 -5.77 -1.78
CA VAL A 82 18.10 -4.92 -2.96
C VAL A 82 19.28 -5.11 -3.90
N LEU A 83 19.04 -5.67 -5.08
CA LEU A 83 20.01 -5.72 -6.16
C LEU A 83 20.03 -4.40 -6.92
N LEU A 84 21.17 -3.74 -6.88
CA LEU A 84 21.38 -2.42 -7.46
C LEU A 84 22.02 -2.50 -8.84
N ASP A 85 21.45 -1.72 -9.76
CA ASP A 85 21.91 -1.54 -11.13
C ASP A 85 22.74 -0.26 -11.28
N GLY A 86 23.63 -0.23 -12.27
CA GLY A 86 24.51 0.91 -12.53
C GLY A 86 23.75 2.18 -12.89
N THR A 87 22.67 2.05 -13.67
CA THR A 87 21.82 3.17 -14.08
C THR A 87 21.05 3.77 -12.91
N PHE A 88 20.65 2.94 -11.94
CA PHE A 88 20.03 3.40 -10.70
C PHE A 88 21.02 4.17 -9.81
N ALA A 89 22.26 3.69 -9.67
CA ALA A 89 23.31 4.43 -8.96
C ALA A 89 23.59 5.79 -9.62
N MET A 90 23.63 5.84 -10.95
CA MET A 90 23.82 7.11 -11.66
C MET A 90 22.65 8.08 -11.41
N ALA A 91 21.41 7.59 -11.46
CA ALA A 91 20.24 8.40 -11.14
C ALA A 91 20.22 8.85 -9.67
N ALA A 92 20.73 8.04 -8.74
CA ALA A 92 20.87 8.43 -7.34
C ALA A 92 21.88 9.56 -7.16
N LEU A 93 23.01 9.50 -7.87
CA LEU A 93 24.02 10.55 -7.87
C LEU A 93 23.47 11.87 -8.42
N GLN A 94 22.80 11.83 -9.57
CA GLN A 94 22.19 13.02 -10.20
C GLN A 94 21.18 13.71 -9.28
N ASN A 95 20.36 12.92 -8.58
CA ASN A 95 19.33 13.42 -7.67
C ASN A 95 19.83 13.65 -6.24
N LYS A 96 21.14 13.46 -5.97
CA LYS A 96 21.79 13.61 -4.66
C LYS A 96 21.10 12.79 -3.55
N ILE A 97 20.77 11.54 -3.85
CA ILE A 97 20.06 10.63 -2.94
C ILE A 97 21.06 9.69 -2.27
N ASN A 98 21.18 9.78 -0.95
CA ASN A 98 21.96 8.82 -0.15
C ASN A 98 21.20 7.49 -0.02
N LEU A 99 21.63 6.47 -0.75
CA LEU A 99 20.93 5.18 -0.81
C LEU A 99 20.87 4.48 0.56
N ARG A 100 21.96 4.49 1.33
CA ARG A 100 22.06 3.82 2.65
C ARG A 100 21.05 4.37 3.68
N GLU A 101 20.71 5.66 3.59
CA GLU A 101 19.75 6.29 4.51
C GLU A 101 18.32 6.31 3.95
N GLN A 102 18.18 6.59 2.66
CA GLN A 102 16.87 6.81 2.05
C GLN A 102 16.14 5.50 1.78
N MET A 103 16.85 4.40 1.50
CA MET A 103 16.23 3.11 1.20
C MET A 103 15.54 2.49 2.45
N PRO A 104 16.19 2.37 3.62
CA PRO A 104 15.54 1.86 4.82
C PRO A 104 14.39 2.75 5.28
N LYS A 105 14.58 4.08 5.18
CA LYS A 105 13.53 5.06 5.48
C LYS A 105 12.31 4.89 4.57
N TYR A 106 12.51 4.59 3.29
CA TYR A 106 11.42 4.40 2.33
C TYR A 106 10.65 3.09 2.56
N LEU A 107 11.37 1.99 2.77
CA LEU A 107 10.77 0.67 2.96
C LEU A 107 10.25 0.44 4.40
N ASN A 108 10.65 1.29 5.37
CA ASN A 108 10.37 1.14 6.80
C ASN A 108 10.80 -0.23 7.34
N ALA A 109 11.95 -0.71 6.88
CA ALA A 109 12.54 -2.00 7.25
C ALA A 109 14.06 -1.91 7.06
N GLU A 110 14.78 -2.91 7.57
CA GLU A 110 16.20 -3.06 7.30
C GLU A 110 16.41 -3.49 5.85
N VAL A 111 17.44 -2.93 5.23
CA VAL A 111 17.72 -3.13 3.81
C VAL A 111 19.20 -3.42 3.64
N ASP A 112 19.48 -4.51 2.95
CA ASP A 112 20.80 -4.89 2.53
C ASP A 112 20.93 -4.61 1.02
N ILE A 113 21.78 -3.65 0.66
CA ILE A 113 21.97 -3.23 -0.72
C ILE A 113 23.16 -4.00 -1.26
N ARG A 114 22.95 -4.72 -2.37
CA ARG A 114 23.96 -5.56 -3.02
C ARG A 114 24.12 -5.21 -4.49
N VAL A 115 25.33 -5.38 -5.01
CA VAL A 115 25.67 -5.16 -6.43
C VAL A 115 26.22 -6.45 -7.00
N THR A 116 25.92 -6.75 -8.26
CA THR A 116 26.48 -7.95 -8.90
C THR A 116 27.87 -7.68 -9.49
N ASN A 117 28.72 -8.71 -9.54
CA ASN A 117 30.02 -8.65 -10.23
C ASN A 117 29.92 -8.17 -11.68
N CYS A 118 28.83 -8.54 -12.39
CA CYS A 118 28.61 -8.12 -13.76
C CYS A 118 28.35 -6.62 -13.89
N VAL A 119 27.56 -6.04 -12.98
CA VAL A 119 27.31 -4.58 -12.94
C VAL A 119 28.62 -3.83 -12.68
N LEU A 120 29.45 -4.29 -11.75
CA LEU A 120 30.74 -3.66 -11.48
C LEU A 120 31.66 -3.67 -12.71
N LYS A 121 31.80 -4.81 -13.38
CA LYS A 121 32.63 -4.93 -14.59
C LYS A 121 32.09 -4.11 -15.76
N GLU A 122 30.78 -3.98 -15.88
CA GLU A 122 30.16 -3.13 -16.91
C GLU A 122 30.47 -1.65 -16.65
N LEU A 123 30.30 -1.19 -15.41
CA LEU A 123 30.64 0.18 -15.02
C LEU A 123 32.14 0.47 -15.19
N GLU A 124 33.02 -0.49 -14.90
CA GLU A 124 34.47 -0.34 -15.14
C GLU A 124 34.81 -0.22 -16.64
N LYS A 125 34.11 -0.95 -17.51
CA LYS A 125 34.28 -0.84 -18.97
C LYS A 125 33.79 0.50 -19.52
N LEU A 126 32.69 1.03 -18.98
CA LEU A 126 32.13 2.32 -19.39
C LEU A 126 32.97 3.52 -18.90
N GLY A 127 33.80 3.31 -17.87
CA GLY A 127 34.91 4.20 -17.54
C GLY A 127 34.51 5.53 -16.89
N SER A 128 35.19 6.61 -17.30
CA SER A 128 35.20 7.91 -16.61
C SER A 128 33.83 8.58 -16.52
N THR A 129 32.94 8.35 -17.48
CA THR A 129 31.59 8.93 -17.51
C THR A 129 30.71 8.45 -16.36
N LEU A 130 30.88 7.20 -15.93
CA LEU A 130 30.10 6.56 -14.87
C LEU A 130 30.93 6.27 -13.61
N TYR A 131 32.10 6.91 -13.47
CA TYR A 131 32.99 6.71 -12.33
C TYR A 131 32.31 6.98 -10.99
N GLY A 132 31.46 8.01 -10.91
CA GLY A 132 30.70 8.31 -9.70
C GLY A 132 29.72 7.20 -9.31
N ALA A 133 29.06 6.59 -10.30
CA ALA A 133 28.18 5.44 -10.07
C ALA A 133 28.99 4.21 -9.63
N LEU A 134 30.14 3.96 -10.25
CA LEU A 134 31.06 2.88 -9.86
C LEU A 134 31.51 3.03 -8.40
N TYR A 135 31.87 4.25 -7.99
CA TYR A 135 32.29 4.53 -6.62
C TYR A 135 31.19 4.24 -5.59
N ILE A 136 29.95 4.63 -5.88
CA ILE A 136 28.79 4.31 -5.04
C ILE A 136 28.58 2.79 -4.97
N CYS A 137 28.64 2.09 -6.11
CA CYS A 137 28.45 0.64 -6.16
C CYS A 137 29.51 -0.12 -5.36
N LYS A 138 30.77 0.36 -5.35
CA LYS A 138 31.88 -0.25 -4.59
C LYS A 138 31.72 -0.14 -3.06
N GLN A 139 30.82 0.71 -2.56
CA GLN A 139 30.54 0.85 -1.12
C GLN A 139 29.57 -0.21 -0.58
N PHE A 140 28.96 -1.01 -1.47
CA PHE A 140 27.95 -2.01 -1.14
C PHE A 140 28.50 -3.42 -1.33
N ASP A 141 27.82 -4.39 -0.71
CA ASP A 141 28.23 -5.78 -0.74
C ASP A 141 28.04 -6.39 -2.14
N VAL A 142 28.95 -7.28 -2.50
CA VAL A 142 28.97 -7.89 -3.83
C VAL A 142 28.25 -9.23 -3.80
N GLU A 143 27.17 -9.33 -4.57
CA GLU A 143 26.43 -10.58 -4.77
C GLU A 143 27.08 -11.43 -5.86
N SER A 144 27.30 -12.71 -5.55
CA SER A 144 27.91 -13.66 -6.48
C SER A 144 26.90 -14.10 -7.54
N CYS A 145 27.17 -13.75 -8.80
CA CYS A 145 26.36 -14.19 -9.92
C CYS A 145 26.70 -15.65 -10.29
N PRO A 146 25.70 -16.54 -10.45
CA PRO A 146 25.95 -17.97 -10.65
C PRO A 146 26.16 -18.33 -12.14
N HIS A 147 26.81 -17.46 -12.90
CA HIS A 147 27.16 -17.69 -14.30
C HIS A 147 28.60 -17.25 -14.57
N GLN A 148 29.28 -18.10 -15.33
CA GLN A 148 30.64 -17.90 -15.83
C GLN A 148 30.56 -18.06 -17.35
N PRO A 149 31.19 -17.22 -18.19
CA PRO A 149 31.88 -15.96 -17.89
C PRO A 149 30.92 -14.82 -17.52
N THR A 150 31.48 -13.65 -17.18
CA THR A 150 30.68 -12.47 -16.84
C THR A 150 29.94 -11.93 -18.06
N ARG A 151 28.61 -11.79 -17.90
CA ARG A 151 27.69 -11.28 -18.92
C ARG A 151 27.44 -9.78 -18.73
N THR A 152 26.62 -9.21 -19.60
CA THR A 152 26.07 -7.86 -19.42
C THR A 152 25.21 -7.79 -18.15
N ALA A 153 25.12 -6.62 -17.51
CA ALA A 153 24.33 -6.40 -16.30
C ALA A 153 22.86 -6.75 -16.52
N VAL A 154 22.30 -6.35 -17.68
CA VAL A 154 20.92 -6.64 -18.07
C VAL A 154 20.64 -8.15 -18.09
N GLU A 155 21.53 -8.94 -18.72
CA GLU A 155 21.39 -10.40 -18.76
C GLU A 155 21.59 -11.04 -17.38
N CYS A 156 22.54 -10.55 -16.60
CA CYS A 156 22.80 -10.99 -15.24
C CYS A 156 21.55 -10.78 -14.36
N MET A 157 20.97 -9.58 -14.38
CA MET A 157 19.76 -9.27 -13.60
C MET A 157 18.56 -10.11 -14.05
N LYS A 158 18.35 -10.30 -15.36
CA LYS A 158 17.31 -11.20 -15.88
C LYS A 158 17.50 -12.64 -15.38
N HIS A 159 18.75 -13.12 -15.36
CA HIS A 159 19.07 -14.47 -14.87
C HIS A 159 18.86 -14.60 -13.35
N MET A 160 19.27 -13.59 -12.58
CA MET A 160 19.01 -13.53 -11.13
C MET A 160 17.51 -13.54 -10.83
N ALA A 161 16.74 -12.74 -11.58
CA ALA A 161 15.31 -12.64 -11.46
C ALA A 161 14.58 -13.97 -11.67
N ARG A 162 14.97 -14.72 -12.70
CA ARG A 162 14.38 -16.04 -13.01
C ARG A 162 14.65 -17.08 -11.91
N ARG A 163 15.77 -16.96 -11.19
CA ARG A 163 16.14 -17.91 -10.12
C ARG A 163 15.50 -17.61 -8.76
N MET A 164 14.86 -16.46 -8.59
CA MET A 164 14.30 -16.06 -7.29
C MET A 164 13.22 -17.01 -6.75
N LYS A 165 12.48 -17.71 -7.62
CA LYS A 165 11.34 -18.56 -7.19
C LYS A 165 11.69 -19.58 -6.09
N ASN A 166 12.93 -20.03 -6.00
CA ASN A 166 13.32 -21.17 -5.15
C ASN A 166 14.42 -20.85 -4.12
N ARG A 167 14.88 -19.61 -3.99
CA ARG A 167 16.07 -19.29 -3.16
C ARG A 167 15.94 -18.01 -2.36
N THR A 168 16.27 -16.89 -2.99
CA THR A 168 16.49 -15.59 -2.35
C THR A 168 15.63 -14.54 -3.04
N ALA A 169 14.92 -13.76 -2.25
CA ALA A 169 14.00 -12.74 -2.73
C ALA A 169 14.71 -11.38 -2.81
N TYR A 170 14.79 -10.81 -4.01
CA TYR A 170 15.45 -9.52 -4.26
C TYR A 170 14.46 -8.45 -4.72
N PHE A 171 14.72 -7.22 -4.29
CA PHE A 171 14.20 -6.02 -4.94
C PHE A 171 15.17 -5.57 -6.02
N PHE A 172 14.69 -5.28 -7.22
CA PHE A 172 15.54 -4.81 -8.31
C PHE A 172 15.48 -3.29 -8.38
N ALA A 173 16.61 -2.63 -8.24
CA ALA A 173 16.72 -1.18 -8.38
C ALA A 173 17.37 -0.84 -9.72
N THR A 174 16.56 -0.45 -10.71
CA THR A 174 16.99 -0.14 -12.08
C THR A 174 16.23 1.08 -12.62
N GLN A 175 16.83 1.75 -13.60
CA GLN A 175 16.17 2.82 -14.38
C GLN A 175 16.00 2.45 -15.85
N ASP A 176 16.46 1.27 -16.26
CA ASP A 176 16.41 0.83 -17.65
C ASP A 176 15.03 0.28 -18.00
N ASN A 177 14.42 0.85 -19.03
CA ASN A 177 13.05 0.49 -19.44
C ASN A 177 13.00 -0.95 -19.96
N GLU A 178 13.95 -1.35 -20.81
CA GLU A 178 14.01 -2.70 -21.39
C GLU A 178 14.18 -3.78 -20.32
N LEU A 179 15.04 -3.52 -19.33
CA LEU A 179 15.22 -4.43 -18.20
C LEU A 179 13.97 -4.47 -17.33
N THR A 180 13.37 -3.31 -17.05
CA THR A 180 12.13 -3.20 -16.27
C THR A 180 10.99 -3.99 -16.90
N GLU A 181 10.79 -3.89 -18.22
CA GLU A 181 9.77 -4.64 -18.94
C GLU A 181 10.01 -6.15 -18.87
N ALA A 182 11.25 -6.58 -19.08
CA ALA A 182 11.61 -7.99 -18.96
C ALA A 182 11.41 -8.54 -17.54
N LEU A 183 11.71 -7.75 -16.51
CA LEU A 183 11.47 -8.13 -15.12
C LEU A 183 9.98 -8.20 -14.79
N LYS A 184 9.15 -7.30 -15.35
CA LYS A 184 7.69 -7.29 -15.14
C LYS A 184 6.99 -8.53 -15.68
N GLN A 185 7.54 -9.17 -16.71
CA GLN A 185 7.01 -10.43 -17.24
C GLN A 185 7.12 -11.58 -16.23
N ILE A 186 8.07 -11.50 -15.30
CA ILE A 186 8.25 -12.52 -14.27
C ILE A 186 7.38 -12.14 -13.05
N PRO A 187 6.52 -13.05 -12.56
CA PRO A 187 5.70 -12.77 -11.39
C PRO A 187 6.56 -12.74 -10.12
N GLY A 188 6.19 -11.87 -9.17
CA GLY A 188 6.82 -11.82 -7.84
C GLY A 188 8.05 -10.94 -7.74
N ILE A 189 8.33 -10.12 -8.77
CA ILE A 189 9.48 -9.20 -8.77
C ILE A 189 9.04 -7.80 -8.36
N PRO A 190 9.55 -7.26 -7.23
CA PRO A 190 9.42 -5.85 -6.91
C PRO A 190 10.55 -5.03 -7.55
N ILE A 191 10.17 -3.94 -8.22
CA ILE A 191 11.09 -3.05 -8.92
C ILE A 191 11.07 -1.67 -8.24
N LEU A 192 12.26 -1.11 -8.03
CA LEU A 192 12.51 0.22 -7.48
C LEU A 192 13.07 1.12 -8.57
N PHE A 193 12.56 2.35 -8.64
CA PHE A 193 13.02 3.38 -9.58
C PHE A 193 13.13 4.73 -8.87
N ILE A 194 13.85 5.69 -9.46
CA ILE A 194 13.95 7.06 -8.94
C ILE A 194 13.17 8.00 -9.86
N LYS A 195 12.20 8.72 -9.31
CA LYS A 195 11.53 9.86 -9.99
C LYS A 195 11.35 10.99 -9.01
N TYR A 196 11.46 12.23 -9.48
CA TYR A 196 11.27 13.44 -8.67
C TYR A 196 12.13 13.43 -7.37
N ASN A 197 13.42 13.13 -7.50
CA ASN A 197 14.39 13.04 -6.41
C ASN A 197 13.98 12.07 -5.28
N SER A 198 13.20 11.05 -5.62
CA SER A 198 12.60 10.13 -4.65
C SER A 198 12.61 8.70 -5.17
N ILE A 199 13.00 7.77 -4.30
CA ILE A 199 12.91 6.32 -4.56
C ILE A 199 11.44 5.89 -4.48
N LEU A 200 10.99 5.13 -5.47
CA LEU A 200 9.63 4.66 -5.58
C LEU A 200 9.61 3.18 -5.94
N ILE A 201 8.72 2.43 -5.30
CA ILE A 201 8.41 1.05 -5.69
C ILE A 201 7.31 1.04 -6.73
N ASP A 202 7.51 0.25 -7.78
CA ASP A 202 6.52 0.09 -8.83
C ASP A 202 5.30 -0.69 -8.34
N LYS A 203 4.18 -0.49 -9.04
CA LYS A 203 2.98 -1.30 -8.82
C LYS A 203 3.31 -2.75 -9.19
N PRO A 204 2.66 -3.74 -8.53
CA PRO A 204 2.82 -5.13 -8.93
C PRO A 204 2.49 -5.29 -10.42
N SER A 205 3.30 -6.08 -11.12
CA SER A 205 3.12 -6.34 -12.54
C SER A 205 1.83 -7.13 -12.80
N GLN A 206 1.33 -7.07 -14.03
CA GLN A 206 0.15 -7.86 -14.43
C GLN A 206 0.40 -9.36 -14.22
N ALA A 207 1.59 -9.86 -14.56
CA ALA A 207 2.00 -11.24 -14.29
C ALA A 207 1.96 -11.58 -12.79
N THR A 208 2.44 -10.67 -11.94
CA THR A 208 2.38 -10.84 -10.47
C THR A 208 0.94 -10.91 -9.96
N ILE A 209 0.05 -10.04 -10.48
CA ILE A 209 -1.36 -10.04 -10.10
C ILE A 209 -2.04 -11.34 -10.52
N GLN A 210 -1.83 -11.78 -11.75
CA GLN A 210 -2.38 -13.04 -12.26
C GLN A 210 -1.91 -14.23 -11.42
N GLU A 211 -0.64 -14.28 -11.02
CA GLU A 211 -0.12 -15.34 -10.17
C GLU A 211 -0.77 -15.37 -8.78
N ILE A 212 -1.10 -14.20 -8.22
CA ILE A 212 -1.81 -14.10 -6.93
C ILE A 212 -3.29 -14.51 -7.08
N GLU A 213 -3.90 -14.19 -8.22
CA GLU A 213 -5.31 -14.50 -8.50
C GLU A 213 -5.55 -15.97 -8.84
N LYS A 214 -4.53 -16.68 -9.36
CA LYS A 214 -4.62 -18.12 -9.58
C LYS A 214 -4.99 -18.82 -8.26
N PRO A 215 -6.08 -19.59 -8.23
CA PRO A 215 -6.42 -20.37 -7.05
C PRO A 215 -5.27 -21.33 -6.78
N LYS A 216 -4.70 -21.29 -5.58
CA LYS A 216 -3.74 -22.30 -5.17
C LYS A 216 -4.46 -23.64 -5.16
N ASP A 217 -3.86 -24.68 -5.75
CA ASP A 217 -4.48 -26.00 -5.91
C ASP A 217 -4.96 -26.56 -4.55
N GLU A 218 -4.23 -26.26 -3.47
CA GLU A 218 -4.62 -26.55 -2.09
C GLU A 218 -6.03 -26.03 -1.72
N LEU A 219 -6.44 -24.85 -2.22
CA LEU A 219 -7.78 -24.32 -1.98
C LEU A 219 -8.85 -25.06 -2.77
N LEU A 220 -8.51 -25.55 -3.97
CA LEU A 220 -9.42 -26.37 -4.78
C LEU A 220 -9.61 -27.73 -4.09
N GLU A 221 -8.52 -28.38 -3.68
CA GLU A 221 -8.53 -29.64 -2.94
C GLU A 221 -9.30 -29.50 -1.62
N ILE A 222 -9.05 -28.45 -0.84
CA ILE A 222 -9.80 -28.18 0.41
C ILE A 222 -11.29 -27.96 0.12
N ASN A 223 -11.64 -27.30 -0.99
CA ASN A 223 -13.04 -27.10 -1.36
C ASN A 223 -13.71 -28.40 -1.84
N GLU A 224 -13.00 -29.26 -2.54
CA GLU A 224 -13.46 -30.58 -2.96
C GLU A 224 -13.67 -31.50 -1.76
N LEU A 225 -12.70 -31.55 -0.84
CA LEU A 225 -12.81 -32.27 0.43
C LEU A 225 -13.97 -31.75 1.28
N LYS A 226 -14.16 -30.42 1.38
CA LYS A 226 -15.31 -29.83 2.07
C LYS A 226 -16.64 -30.23 1.44
N LYS A 227 -16.74 -30.27 0.11
CA LYS A 227 -17.94 -30.72 -0.62
C LYS A 227 -18.23 -32.21 -0.39
N ALA A 228 -17.19 -33.04 -0.36
CA ALA A 228 -17.33 -34.48 -0.11
C ALA A 228 -17.79 -34.79 1.32
N ILE A 229 -17.31 -34.03 2.32
CA ILE A 229 -17.61 -34.28 3.74
C ILE A 229 -18.95 -33.69 4.18
N PHE A 230 -19.29 -32.48 3.72
CA PHE A 230 -20.48 -31.74 4.22
C PHE A 230 -21.66 -31.68 3.24
N GLY A 231 -21.50 -32.19 2.00
CA GLY A 231 -22.48 -32.01 0.94
C GLY A 231 -22.59 -30.55 0.48
N GLU A 232 -23.37 -30.31 -0.59
CA GLU A 232 -23.53 -28.99 -1.16
C GLU A 232 -24.35 -28.09 -0.22
N SER A 233 -23.67 -27.29 0.61
CA SER A 233 -24.36 -26.36 1.49
C SER A 233 -25.06 -25.29 0.66
N GLU A 234 -26.40 -25.35 0.59
CA GLU A 234 -27.21 -24.30 -0.01
C GLU A 234 -26.78 -22.93 0.54
N LYS A 235 -26.45 -21.99 -0.35
CA LYS A 235 -26.07 -20.63 0.06
C LYS A 235 -27.14 -20.08 1.01
N PRO A 236 -26.80 -19.62 2.23
CA PRO A 236 -27.79 -19.06 3.12
C PRO A 236 -28.43 -17.84 2.45
N ARG A 237 -29.71 -17.95 2.11
CA ARG A 237 -30.50 -16.86 1.53
C ARG A 237 -30.34 -15.66 2.47
N ARG A 238 -29.71 -14.59 1.98
CA ARG A 238 -29.57 -13.34 2.76
C ARG A 238 -30.96 -12.88 3.14
N LYS A 239 -31.33 -13.04 4.42
CA LYS A 239 -32.55 -12.42 4.95
C LYS A 239 -32.45 -10.92 4.64
N ARG A 240 -33.37 -10.42 3.81
CA ARG A 240 -33.47 -8.98 3.52
C ARG A 240 -33.54 -8.28 4.87
N LYS A 241 -32.59 -7.39 5.15
CA LYS A 241 -32.64 -6.56 6.35
C LYS A 241 -33.93 -5.76 6.25
N GLY A 242 -34.90 -6.07 7.10
CA GLY A 242 -36.12 -5.27 7.22
C GLY A 242 -35.78 -3.80 7.50
N PRO A 243 -36.74 -2.88 7.30
CA PRO A 243 -36.53 -1.47 7.60
C PRO A 243 -35.95 -1.33 9.01
N LYS A 244 -34.83 -0.60 9.12
CA LYS A 244 -34.16 -0.37 10.40
C LYS A 244 -35.18 0.29 11.32
N GLY A 245 -35.56 -0.38 12.40
CA GLY A 245 -36.40 0.21 13.43
C GLY A 245 -35.81 1.54 13.91
N PRO A 246 -36.63 2.48 14.37
CA PRO A 246 -36.15 3.78 14.81
C PRO A 246 -35.05 3.60 15.85
N ASN A 247 -33.93 4.32 15.66
CA ASN A 247 -32.76 4.28 16.53
C ASN A 247 -33.21 4.35 18.01
N PRO A 248 -32.84 3.39 18.87
CA PRO A 248 -33.35 3.30 20.24
C PRO A 248 -33.01 4.53 21.12
N LEU A 249 -32.06 5.37 20.71
CA LEU A 249 -31.75 6.66 21.34
C LEU A 249 -32.70 7.81 20.93
N SER A 250 -33.56 7.59 19.95
CA SER A 250 -34.42 8.60 19.31
C SER A 250 -35.90 8.48 19.71
N VAL A 251 -36.27 7.46 20.48
CA VAL A 251 -37.60 7.33 21.09
C VAL A 251 -37.60 8.10 22.41
N LYS A 252 -38.34 9.20 22.49
CA LYS A 252 -38.57 9.89 23.77
C LYS A 252 -39.26 8.91 24.72
N LYS A 253 -38.65 8.63 25.88
CA LYS A 253 -39.25 7.78 26.92
C LYS A 253 -40.68 8.26 27.21
N LYS A 254 -41.63 7.32 27.25
CA LYS A 254 -43.03 7.59 27.59
C LYS A 254 -43.07 8.22 28.99
N LYS A 255 -43.53 9.47 29.10
CA LYS A 255 -43.75 10.11 30.40
C LYS A 255 -44.90 9.40 31.11
N LYS A 256 -44.64 8.84 32.29
CA LYS A 256 -45.70 8.34 33.19
C LYS A 256 -46.46 9.56 33.68
N LYS A 257 -47.74 9.71 33.33
CA LYS A 257 -48.62 10.70 33.97
C LYS A 257 -48.76 10.28 35.43
N ILE A 258 -48.19 11.05 36.35
CA ILE A 258 -48.50 10.95 37.77
C ILE A 258 -49.95 11.40 37.91
N ARG A 259 -50.85 10.48 38.27
CA ARG A 259 -52.17 10.87 38.77
C ARG A 259 -51.92 11.43 40.18
N LEU A 260 -52.22 12.71 40.38
CA LEU A 260 -52.28 13.30 41.71
C LEU A 260 -53.48 12.67 42.42
N THR A 261 -53.21 11.84 43.42
CA THR A 261 -54.20 11.50 44.45
C THR A 261 -53.73 12.18 45.73
N SER A 262 -54.55 13.10 46.19
CA SER A 262 -54.45 13.84 47.44
C SER A 262 -54.53 12.92 48.64
N THR A 263 -53.45 12.80 49.40
CA THR A 263 -53.51 12.56 50.86
C THR A 263 -52.20 13.00 51.52
N ASP A 264 -52.33 13.80 52.57
CA ASP A 264 -51.28 14.34 53.42
C ASP A 264 -50.43 13.27 54.13
N GLN A 265 -49.12 13.52 54.28
CA GLN A 265 -48.46 13.74 55.58
C GLN A 265 -46.91 13.76 55.47
N LYS A 266 -46.33 14.92 55.87
CA LYS A 266 -45.11 15.16 56.67
C LYS A 266 -43.84 14.28 56.47
N LEU A 267 -42.72 14.88 56.03
CA LEU A 267 -41.46 15.15 56.80
C LEU A 267 -40.26 15.55 55.90
N ARG A 268 -39.25 16.16 56.52
CA ARG A 268 -38.27 17.14 56.01
C ARG A 268 -36.97 16.57 55.39
N SER A 269 -36.33 17.45 54.59
CA SER A 269 -34.88 17.80 54.55
C SER A 269 -33.98 17.35 53.38
N CYS A 270 -33.26 18.33 52.81
CA CYS A 270 -31.84 18.39 52.36
C CYS A 270 -31.28 17.25 51.46
N THR A 271 -30.49 17.44 50.39
CA THR A 271 -29.50 18.46 49.99
C THR A 271 -29.04 18.24 48.53
N LYS A 272 -28.73 19.34 47.84
CA LYS A 272 -27.59 19.64 46.93
C LYS A 272 -27.21 18.75 45.71
N ALA A 273 -26.82 19.50 44.66
CA ALA A 273 -25.82 19.23 43.60
C ALA A 273 -26.27 18.38 42.38
N ALA A 274 -25.90 18.68 41.13
CA ALA A 274 -25.16 19.80 40.55
C ALA A 274 -25.47 19.94 39.05
N ALA A 275 -25.27 21.17 38.58
CA ALA A 275 -25.22 21.63 37.20
C ALA A 275 -24.44 20.73 36.21
N SER A 276 -24.89 20.67 34.95
CA SER A 276 -24.01 20.99 33.81
C SER A 276 -24.75 21.21 32.48
N LYS A 277 -24.90 22.51 32.16
CA LYS A 277 -24.66 23.21 30.89
C LYS A 277 -24.81 22.49 29.52
N ARG A 278 -25.91 22.85 28.85
CA ARG A 278 -26.01 23.61 27.57
C ARG A 278 -25.13 23.16 26.39
N ARG A 279 -25.76 22.46 25.42
CA ARG A 279 -25.20 22.05 24.12
C ARG A 279 -25.42 23.13 23.04
N ARG A 280 -24.34 23.61 22.41
CA ARG A 280 -24.34 24.54 21.25
C ARG A 280 -25.06 23.92 20.03
N ARG A 281 -25.94 24.70 19.42
CA ARG A 281 -26.76 24.36 18.23
C ARG A 281 -26.02 24.86 16.97
N ARG A 282 -25.73 24.00 15.98
CA ARG A 282 -25.25 24.42 14.65
C ARG A 282 -26.42 24.31 13.66
N LYS A 283 -26.78 25.46 13.07
CA LYS A 283 -27.93 25.72 12.19
C LYS A 283 -27.60 25.21 10.77
N LYS A 284 -28.45 24.36 10.19
CA LYS A 284 -28.34 23.89 8.79
C LYS A 284 -29.20 24.82 7.91
N LYS A 285 -28.59 25.55 6.97
CA LYS A 285 -29.33 26.32 5.95
C LYS A 285 -30.01 25.34 4.98
N LYS A 286 -31.31 25.53 4.75
CA LYS A 286 -32.09 24.89 3.69
C LYS A 286 -31.85 25.65 2.38
N GLY A 287 -31.80 24.93 1.25
CA GLY A 287 -31.95 25.50 -0.08
C GLY A 287 -33.40 25.91 -0.31
N SER A 288 -33.59 27.02 -1.02
CA SER A 288 -34.86 27.48 -1.57
C SER A 288 -34.86 27.16 -3.06
N GLU A 289 -35.89 26.45 -3.50
CA GLU A 289 -36.36 26.44 -4.89
C GLU A 289 -36.93 27.82 -5.22
N GLY A 290 -36.72 28.23 -6.46
CA GLY A 290 -37.16 29.46 -7.11
C GLY A 290 -36.63 29.42 -8.53
#